data_AF-A0A2T0BD41-F1
#
_entry.id   AF-A0A2T0BD41-F1
#
_cell.length_a   1.000
_cell.length_b   1.000
_cell.length_c   1.000
_cell.angle_alpha   90.00
_cell.angle_beta   90.00
_cell.angle_gamma   90.00
#
_symmetry.space_group_name_H-M   'P 1'
#
loop_
_entity.id
_entity.type
_entity.pdbx_description
1 polymer ?
#
loop_
_entity_poly.entity_id
_entity_poly.type
_entity_poly.pdbx_seq_one_letter_code
_entity_poly.pdbx_strand_id
1 'polypeptide(L)'
;MLLKRNIATEIGMRDLTQEVKTNMTGGSVAVVGINSTGEFNIKNNSIEYFRHYKDGQFPILLQVNPKNLFDYKSVTIGGFKYYSDGIVQANSAYCYSPLISCIPSTGYRLSYYNGVTQIAESGAHICYYDINKVYISGISTGSVNGFTTPSNCYFIVVSIPIISKSNGAMLEKGTAITPFLNHANNISTTDYIPNYALIRNSLNQYETLKKLYENKVIIEQKNNIALANTNTLTSDYALNLDNRGI
;
A
#
# COMPACT_ATOMS: atom_id res chain seq x y z
N MET A 1 71.51 -16.53 -35.25
CA MET A 1 71.53 -16.57 -33.77
C MET A 1 70.13 -16.20 -33.29
N LEU A 2 69.28 -17.20 -33.06
CA LEU A 2 67.89 -16.99 -32.64
C LEU A 2 67.88 -16.77 -31.12
N LEU A 3 67.52 -15.55 -30.70
CA LEU A 3 67.29 -15.21 -29.29
C LEU A 3 66.11 -16.05 -28.78
N LYS A 4 66.41 -17.08 -27.98
CA LYS A 4 65.40 -17.83 -27.22
C LYS A 4 64.74 -16.85 -26.25
N ARG A 5 63.44 -16.59 -26.45
CA ARG A 5 62.60 -15.86 -25.49
C ARG A 5 62.64 -16.61 -24.16
N ASN A 6 63.15 -15.96 -23.12
CA ASN A 6 63.18 -16.53 -21.78
C ASN A 6 61.73 -16.60 -21.28
N ILE A 7 61.21 -17.81 -21.07
CA ILE A 7 59.86 -18.07 -20.53
C ILE A 7 59.92 -17.79 -19.02
N ALA A 8 60.19 -16.53 -18.67
CA ALA A 8 60.17 -16.06 -17.31
C ALA A 8 58.79 -15.43 -17.06
N THR A 9 57.97 -16.19 -16.34
CA THR A 9 56.80 -15.73 -15.59
C THR A 9 55.75 -14.96 -16.39
N GLU A 10 54.75 -15.69 -16.90
CA GLU A 10 53.45 -15.07 -17.19
C GLU A 10 52.93 -14.44 -15.89
N ILE A 11 52.95 -13.10 -15.83
CA ILE A 11 52.32 -12.36 -14.73
C ILE A 11 50.82 -12.38 -15.01
N GLY A 12 50.11 -13.25 -14.30
CA GLY A 12 48.68 -13.35 -14.40
C GLY A 12 48.00 -12.23 -13.61
N MET A 13 46.71 -12.00 -13.88
CA MET A 13 45.90 -11.03 -13.12
C MET A 13 45.91 -11.31 -11.60
N ARG A 14 46.14 -12.57 -11.18
CA ARG A 14 46.29 -12.96 -9.78
C ARG A 14 47.54 -12.38 -9.11
N ASP A 15 48.59 -12.12 -9.88
CA ASP A 15 49.88 -11.66 -9.39
C ASP A 15 49.94 -10.13 -9.24
N LEU A 16 48.89 -9.42 -9.67
CA LEU A 16 48.74 -7.97 -9.52
C LEU A 16 48.09 -7.59 -8.18
N THR A 17 48.54 -6.49 -7.58
CA THR A 17 47.95 -5.94 -6.35
C THR A 17 46.56 -5.35 -6.60
N GLN A 18 45.75 -5.25 -5.55
CA GLN A 18 44.38 -4.74 -5.63
C GLN A 18 44.33 -3.28 -6.12
N GLU A 19 45.33 -2.46 -5.76
CA GLU A 19 45.45 -1.08 -6.19
C GLU A 19 45.67 -0.98 -7.71
N VAL A 20 46.58 -1.78 -8.27
CA VAL A 20 46.83 -1.84 -9.72
C VAL A 20 45.58 -2.29 -10.47
N LYS A 21 44.86 -3.30 -9.95
CA LYS A 21 43.58 -3.76 -10.51
C LYS A 21 42.52 -2.67 -10.54
N THR A 22 42.41 -1.90 -9.46
CA THR A 22 41.43 -0.82 -9.31
C THR A 22 41.75 0.34 -10.27
N ASN A 23 43.03 0.68 -10.42
CA ASN A 23 43.50 1.72 -11.34
C ASN A 23 43.32 1.32 -12.82
N MET A 24 43.54 0.04 -13.16
CA MET A 24 43.33 -0.46 -14.53
C MET A 24 41.85 -0.51 -14.95
N THR A 25 40.92 -0.51 -13.99
CA THR A 25 39.49 -0.69 -14.24
C THR A 25 38.63 0.54 -13.91
N GLY A 26 39.25 1.64 -13.45
CA GLY A 26 38.58 2.91 -13.19
C GLY A 26 37.77 2.96 -11.88
N GLY A 27 38.03 2.06 -10.94
CA GLY A 27 37.28 1.91 -9.68
C GLY A 27 37.17 0.45 -9.24
N SER A 28 36.52 0.19 -8.11
CA SER A 28 36.35 -1.17 -7.57
C SER A 28 35.59 -2.08 -8.53
N VAL A 29 36.30 -2.79 -9.40
CA VAL A 29 35.72 -3.85 -10.21
C VAL A 29 35.75 -5.14 -9.40
N ALA A 30 34.56 -5.60 -9.02
CA ALA A 30 34.39 -6.97 -8.55
C ALA A 30 34.93 -7.89 -9.64
N VAL A 31 35.99 -8.64 -9.34
CA VAL A 31 36.47 -9.71 -10.22
C VAL A 31 35.43 -10.81 -10.18
N VAL A 32 34.43 -10.72 -11.05
CA VAL A 32 33.49 -11.79 -11.32
C VAL A 32 34.20 -12.69 -12.32
N GLY A 33 34.81 -13.78 -11.83
CA GLY A 33 35.39 -14.81 -12.69
C GLY A 33 34.33 -15.37 -13.65
N ILE A 34 34.77 -16.04 -14.72
CA ILE A 34 33.84 -16.79 -15.60
C ILE A 34 33.05 -17.78 -14.69
N ASN A 35 31.71 -17.72 -14.74
CA ASN A 35 30.75 -18.39 -13.82
C ASN A 35 30.56 -17.79 -12.40
N SER A 36 31.06 -16.59 -12.10
CA SER A 36 30.92 -15.96 -10.77
C SER A 36 29.60 -15.20 -10.56
N THR A 37 28.79 -15.01 -11.60
CA THR A 37 27.38 -14.64 -11.44
C THR A 37 26.55 -15.89 -11.65
N GLY A 38 26.21 -16.58 -10.55
CA GLY A 38 24.93 -17.29 -10.53
C GLY A 38 23.82 -16.29 -10.85
N GLU A 39 22.71 -16.75 -11.43
CA GLU A 39 21.66 -15.92 -12.05
C GLU A 39 21.13 -14.77 -11.17
N PHE A 40 21.34 -14.81 -9.85
CA PHE A 40 21.00 -13.73 -8.94
C PHE A 40 22.02 -13.61 -7.80
N ASN A 41 22.87 -12.57 -7.81
CA ASN A 41 23.71 -12.20 -6.66
C ASN A 41 22.90 -11.38 -5.65
N ILE A 42 21.85 -11.99 -5.11
CA ILE A 42 21.09 -11.47 -3.97
C ILE A 42 21.70 -12.13 -2.73
N LYS A 43 22.34 -11.37 -1.83
CA LYS A 43 22.81 -11.95 -0.56
C LYS A 43 21.61 -12.61 0.13
N ASN A 44 21.80 -13.80 0.70
CA ASN A 44 20.80 -14.41 1.58
C ASN A 44 20.43 -13.36 2.66
N ASN A 45 19.14 -12.99 2.77
CA ASN A 45 18.61 -11.86 3.57
C ASN A 45 18.87 -10.40 3.09
N SER A 46 19.33 -10.14 1.87
CA SER A 46 19.41 -8.75 1.34
C SER A 46 18.09 -8.19 0.83
N ILE A 47 17.09 -9.05 0.62
CA ILE A 47 15.70 -8.63 0.50
C ILE A 47 15.12 -8.76 1.90
N GLU A 48 15.05 -7.65 2.63
CA GLU A 48 14.05 -7.53 3.68
C GLU A 48 12.68 -7.57 3.00
N TYR A 49 12.13 -8.78 2.85
CA TYR A 49 10.70 -8.91 2.69
C TYR A 49 10.11 -8.15 3.86
N PHE A 50 9.29 -7.13 3.60
CA PHE A 50 8.43 -6.49 4.58
C PHE A 50 7.67 -7.60 5.31
N ARG A 51 8.24 -8.09 6.41
CA ARG A 51 7.78 -9.27 7.12
C ARG A 51 6.67 -8.84 8.08
N HIS A 52 5.61 -8.28 7.52
CA HIS A 52 4.31 -8.18 8.17
C HIS A 52 3.35 -9.14 7.45
N TYR A 53 3.74 -10.42 7.44
CA TYR A 53 2.92 -11.54 6.99
C TYR A 53 2.64 -12.41 8.20
N LYS A 54 1.68 -12.02 9.03
CA LYS A 54 0.88 -13.01 9.76
C LYS A 54 -0.39 -13.19 8.94
N ASP A 55 -0.67 -14.43 8.56
CA ASP A 55 -1.99 -14.88 8.11
C ASP A 55 -2.39 -14.68 6.62
N GLY A 56 -1.43 -14.51 5.70
CA GLY A 56 -1.69 -14.69 4.27
C GLY A 56 -2.61 -13.65 3.62
N GLN A 57 -2.90 -12.54 4.31
CA GLN A 57 -3.57 -11.40 3.73
C GLN A 57 -2.50 -10.38 3.35
N PHE A 58 -2.50 -9.93 2.09
CA PHE A 58 -1.85 -8.67 1.76
C PHE A 58 -2.42 -7.63 2.74
N PRO A 59 -1.61 -6.79 3.42
CA PRO A 59 -2.13 -5.53 3.87
C PRO A 59 -2.44 -4.77 2.59
N ILE A 60 -3.65 -4.97 2.08
CA ILE A 60 -4.24 -4.00 1.19
C ILE A 60 -4.22 -2.74 2.04
N LEU A 61 -3.29 -1.83 1.77
CA LEU A 61 -3.38 -0.46 2.21
C LEU A 61 -4.57 0.13 1.47
N LEU A 62 -5.77 -0.35 1.82
CA LEU A 62 -7.01 0.24 1.42
C LEU A 62 -6.95 1.59 2.14
N GLN A 63 -6.77 2.65 1.37
CA GLN A 63 -7.16 3.96 1.83
C GLN A 63 -8.68 3.88 2.03
N VAL A 64 -9.09 3.36 3.18
CA VAL A 64 -10.47 3.36 3.63
C VAL A 64 -10.79 4.81 3.89
N ASN A 65 -11.45 5.46 2.93
CA ASN A 65 -12.04 6.76 3.19
C ASN A 65 -13.11 6.55 4.26
N PRO A 66 -12.91 7.09 5.47
CA PRO A 66 -13.81 6.78 6.56
C PRO A 66 -15.20 7.35 6.26
N LYS A 67 -16.25 6.53 6.24
CA LYS A 67 -17.63 7.01 6.07
C LYS A 67 -17.97 8.05 7.14
N ASN A 68 -17.61 7.74 8.39
CA ASN A 68 -17.61 8.72 9.46
C ASN A 68 -16.29 9.51 9.45
N LEU A 69 -16.34 10.74 8.98
CA LEU A 69 -15.23 11.69 8.91
C LEU A 69 -14.88 12.30 10.27
N PHE A 70 -15.73 12.15 11.28
CA PHE A 70 -15.51 12.69 12.62
C PHE A 70 -14.80 11.67 13.51
N ASP A 71 -13.56 11.99 13.89
CA ASP A 71 -12.81 11.21 14.87
C ASP A 71 -13.00 11.73 16.29
N TYR A 72 -13.82 11.04 17.08
CA TYR A 72 -14.10 11.40 18.45
C TYR A 72 -12.89 11.30 19.40
N LYS A 73 -11.78 10.64 18.99
CA LYS A 73 -10.59 10.48 19.82
C LYS A 73 -9.60 11.64 19.69
N SER A 74 -9.63 12.39 18.58
CA SER A 74 -8.72 13.50 18.31
C SER A 74 -9.29 14.89 18.65
N VAL A 75 -10.49 14.95 19.21
CA VAL A 75 -11.14 16.22 19.59
C VAL A 75 -10.45 16.89 20.78
N THR A 76 -10.49 18.23 20.79
CA THR A 76 -10.12 19.04 21.96
C THR A 76 -11.36 19.31 22.81
N ILE A 77 -11.28 19.05 24.11
CA ILE A 77 -12.35 19.23 25.09
C ILE A 77 -12.19 20.60 25.77
N GLY A 78 -13.30 21.21 26.20
CA GLY A 78 -13.26 22.45 27.00
C GLY A 78 -13.60 23.71 26.21
N GLY A 79 -14.06 23.56 24.97
CA GLY A 79 -14.51 24.67 24.16
C GLY A 79 -15.12 24.23 22.85
N PHE A 80 -15.47 25.23 22.04
CA PHE A 80 -15.98 25.06 20.68
C PHE A 80 -15.42 26.16 19.79
N LYS A 81 -15.34 25.87 18.49
CA LYS A 81 -15.10 26.89 17.47
C LYS A 81 -16.42 27.58 17.17
N TYR A 82 -16.52 28.87 17.48
CA TYR A 82 -17.76 29.60 17.27
C TYR A 82 -18.00 29.82 15.78
N TYR A 83 -19.20 29.48 15.34
CA TYR A 83 -19.52 29.40 13.91
C TYR A 83 -19.41 30.73 13.17
N SER A 84 -19.52 31.88 13.84
CA SER A 84 -19.53 33.20 13.20
C SER A 84 -18.14 33.77 12.93
N ASP A 85 -17.11 33.31 13.65
CA ASP A 85 -15.76 33.87 13.56
C ASP A 85 -14.63 32.82 13.56
N GLY A 86 -14.92 31.55 13.82
CA GLY A 86 -13.92 30.48 13.90
C GLY A 86 -12.98 30.61 15.10
N ILE A 87 -13.30 31.44 16.09
CA ILE A 87 -12.52 31.63 17.31
C ILE A 87 -12.95 30.59 18.34
N VAL A 88 -12.00 30.13 19.16
CA VAL A 88 -12.31 29.19 20.24
C VAL A 88 -12.99 29.96 21.38
N GLN A 89 -14.17 29.50 21.78
CA GLN A 89 -14.85 29.94 22.99
C GLN A 89 -14.75 28.84 24.04
N ALA A 90 -14.37 29.22 25.27
CA ALA A 90 -14.25 28.30 26.38
C ALA A 90 -15.64 27.85 26.84
N ASN A 91 -15.86 26.53 26.88
CA ASN A 91 -17.07 25.91 27.39
C ASN A 91 -16.81 24.42 27.65
N SER A 92 -16.88 24.01 28.91
CA SER A 92 -16.62 22.63 29.33
C SER A 92 -17.67 21.62 28.86
N ALA A 93 -18.82 22.07 28.37
CA ALA A 93 -19.86 21.20 27.80
C ALA A 93 -19.59 20.79 26.34
N TYR A 94 -18.57 21.35 25.70
CA TYR A 94 -18.29 21.18 24.28
C TYR A 94 -16.90 20.61 24.01
N CYS A 95 -16.76 20.05 22.82
CA CYS A 95 -15.49 19.71 22.19
C CYS A 95 -15.50 20.12 20.72
N TYR A 96 -14.31 20.24 20.12
CA TYR A 96 -14.16 20.50 18.70
C TYR A 96 -13.09 19.61 18.06
N SER A 97 -13.30 19.26 16.79
CA SER A 97 -12.39 18.42 16.02
C SER A 97 -11.15 19.19 15.55
N PRO A 98 -10.09 18.48 15.15
CA PRO A 98 -9.11 19.01 14.21
C PRO A 98 -9.77 19.41 12.86
N LEU A 99 -8.97 19.97 11.95
CA LEU A 99 -9.41 20.23 10.58
C LEU A 99 -9.68 18.89 9.86
N ILE A 100 -10.94 18.69 9.46
CA ILE A 100 -11.40 17.53 8.71
C ILE A 100 -11.46 17.93 7.23
N SER A 101 -10.73 17.23 6.36
CA SER A 101 -10.78 17.49 4.92
C SER A 101 -12.19 17.30 4.37
N CYS A 102 -12.61 18.19 3.47
CA CYS A 102 -13.92 18.14 2.83
C CYS A 102 -13.83 18.47 1.34
N ILE A 103 -14.91 18.19 0.62
CA ILE A 103 -15.05 18.55 -0.79
C ILE A 103 -15.84 19.86 -0.85
N PRO A 104 -15.40 20.87 -1.64
CA PRO A 104 -16.18 22.09 -1.85
C PRO A 104 -17.55 21.81 -2.46
N SER A 105 -18.52 22.71 -2.24
CA SER A 105 -19.88 22.62 -2.81
C SER A 105 -20.56 21.26 -2.63
N THR A 106 -20.29 20.57 -1.53
CA THR A 106 -20.74 19.20 -1.27
C THR A 106 -21.61 19.13 -0.02
N GLY A 107 -22.69 18.34 -0.10
CA GLY A 107 -23.59 18.09 1.02
C GLY A 107 -22.96 17.15 2.06
N TYR A 108 -23.16 17.46 3.33
CA TYR A 108 -22.73 16.67 4.48
C TYR A 108 -23.83 16.61 5.54
N ARG A 109 -23.75 15.60 6.40
CA ARG A 109 -24.66 15.37 7.52
C ARG A 109 -23.86 15.13 8.79
N LEU A 110 -24.21 15.87 9.84
CA LEU A 110 -23.76 15.59 11.20
C LEU A 110 -24.92 14.94 11.98
N SER A 111 -24.64 13.82 12.61
CA SER A 111 -25.61 13.02 13.36
C SER A 111 -24.99 12.43 14.61
N TYR A 112 -25.83 11.99 15.55
CA TYR A 112 -25.41 11.26 16.74
C TYR A 112 -26.43 10.18 17.11
N TYR A 113 -25.99 9.21 17.90
CA TYR A 113 -26.80 8.07 18.33
C TYR A 113 -27.49 8.38 19.65
N ASN A 114 -28.81 8.45 19.67
CA ASN A 114 -29.54 8.78 20.90
C ASN A 114 -29.83 7.57 21.81
N GLY A 115 -29.25 6.39 21.53
CA GLY A 115 -29.59 5.13 22.20
C GLY A 115 -30.55 4.23 21.40
N VAL A 116 -31.23 4.78 20.38
CA VAL A 116 -32.19 4.04 19.53
C VAL A 116 -31.85 4.14 18.05
N THR A 117 -31.58 5.35 17.55
CA THR A 117 -31.26 5.59 16.13
C THR A 117 -30.31 6.78 15.97
N GLN A 118 -29.71 6.91 14.80
CA GLN A 118 -29.02 8.14 14.43
C GLN A 118 -30.04 9.25 14.21
N ILE A 119 -29.81 10.40 14.84
CA ILE A 119 -30.62 11.61 14.66
C ILE A 119 -29.74 12.80 14.33
N ALA A 120 -30.35 13.87 13.81
CA ALA A 120 -29.63 15.09 13.49
C ALA A 120 -29.01 15.72 14.74
N GLU A 121 -27.76 16.16 14.65
CA GLU A 121 -27.12 16.90 15.74
C GLU A 121 -27.71 18.31 15.86
N SER A 122 -28.13 18.68 17.06
CA SER A 122 -28.61 20.02 17.37
C SER A 122 -27.59 20.76 18.24
N GLY A 123 -27.32 22.02 17.93
CA GLY A 123 -26.39 22.84 18.69
C GLY A 123 -24.92 22.63 18.33
N ALA A 124 -24.63 22.00 17.19
CA ALA A 124 -23.26 21.96 16.70
C ALA A 124 -22.86 23.31 16.07
N HIS A 125 -21.56 23.58 16.08
CA HIS A 125 -20.95 24.67 15.33
C HIS A 125 -20.03 24.10 14.27
N ILE A 126 -20.32 24.41 13.01
CA ILE A 126 -19.56 23.96 11.85
C ILE A 126 -18.83 25.18 11.29
N CYS A 127 -17.51 25.12 11.27
CA CYS A 127 -16.67 26.17 10.71
C CYS A 127 -16.01 25.67 9.43
N TYR A 128 -16.01 26.49 8.38
CA TYR A 128 -15.43 26.21 7.07
C TYR A 128 -14.11 26.96 6.91
N TYR A 129 -13.11 26.28 6.37
CA TYR A 129 -11.79 26.84 6.14
C TYR A 129 -11.31 26.57 4.72
N ASP A 130 -10.53 27.49 4.18
CA ASP A 130 -9.93 27.37 2.86
C ASP A 130 -8.69 26.45 2.87
N ILE A 131 -8.05 26.28 1.71
CA ILE A 131 -6.84 25.46 1.57
C ILE A 131 -5.67 25.94 2.43
N ASN A 132 -5.64 27.24 2.75
CA ASN A 132 -4.62 27.89 3.59
C ASN A 132 -4.99 27.83 5.09
N LYS A 133 -6.08 27.14 5.45
CA LYS A 133 -6.62 27.03 6.81
C LYS A 133 -7.12 28.36 7.38
N VAL A 134 -7.49 29.30 6.51
CA VAL A 134 -8.12 30.56 6.89
C VAL A 134 -9.63 30.34 6.99
N TYR A 135 -10.24 30.87 8.05
CA TYR A 135 -11.68 30.79 8.26
C TYR A 135 -12.43 31.51 7.13
N ILE A 136 -13.46 30.85 6.58
CA ILE A 136 -14.32 31.38 5.51
C ILE A 136 -15.63 31.87 6.10
N SER A 137 -16.33 30.96 6.78
CA SER A 137 -17.68 31.14 7.32
C SER A 137 -18.02 29.96 8.22
N GLY A 138 -19.20 29.95 8.82
CA GLY A 138 -19.70 28.80 9.54
C GLY A 138 -21.20 28.85 9.73
N ILE A 139 -21.74 27.74 10.20
CA ILE A 139 -23.15 27.58 10.50
C ILE A 139 -23.30 27.01 11.92
N SER A 140 -24.36 27.44 12.59
CA SER A 140 -24.87 26.69 13.73
C SER A 140 -25.87 25.67 13.19
N THR A 141 -25.73 24.41 13.57
CA THR A 141 -26.72 23.38 13.23
C THR A 141 -27.89 23.47 14.19
N GLY A 142 -28.67 24.56 14.14
CA GLY A 142 -30.00 24.57 14.74
C GLY A 142 -30.89 23.60 13.97
N SER A 143 -31.07 22.37 14.47
CA SER A 143 -31.92 21.30 13.87
C SER A 143 -31.84 21.16 12.33
N VAL A 144 -30.68 21.42 11.71
CA VAL A 144 -30.58 21.51 10.24
C VAL A 144 -30.44 20.11 9.62
N ASN A 145 -31.26 19.84 8.60
CA ASN A 145 -31.30 18.58 7.85
C ASN A 145 -30.11 18.40 6.87
N GLY A 146 -28.89 18.45 7.40
CA GLY A 146 -27.66 18.47 6.59
C GLY A 146 -27.27 19.87 6.15
N PHE A 147 -26.06 20.01 5.60
CA PHE A 147 -25.49 21.29 5.18
C PHE A 147 -24.62 21.13 3.93
N THR A 148 -24.36 22.22 3.22
CA THR A 148 -23.49 22.22 2.03
C THR A 148 -22.27 23.11 2.28
N THR A 149 -21.09 22.62 1.93
CA THR A 149 -19.85 23.39 2.06
C THR A 149 -19.79 24.54 1.05
N PRO A 150 -19.16 25.69 1.40
CA PRO A 150 -18.84 26.74 0.43
C PRO A 150 -17.97 26.25 -0.74
N SER A 151 -17.96 26.97 -1.86
CA SER A 151 -17.21 26.61 -3.07
C SER A 151 -15.69 26.67 -2.92
N ASN A 152 -15.19 27.40 -1.92
CA ASN A 152 -13.78 27.52 -1.58
C ASN A 152 -13.39 26.74 -0.30
N CYS A 153 -14.26 25.86 0.20
CA CYS A 153 -14.05 25.11 1.44
C CYS A 153 -13.21 23.84 1.23
N TYR A 154 -12.11 23.71 1.96
CA TYR A 154 -11.25 22.52 1.94
C TYR A 154 -11.23 21.80 3.28
N PHE A 155 -11.56 22.48 4.37
CA PHE A 155 -11.64 21.87 5.69
C PHE A 155 -12.87 22.30 6.48
N ILE A 156 -13.35 21.39 7.32
CA ILE A 156 -14.42 21.61 8.28
C ILE A 156 -13.85 21.41 9.68
N VAL A 157 -14.22 22.28 10.62
CA VAL A 157 -14.14 21.97 12.06
C VAL A 157 -15.54 21.79 12.60
N VAL A 158 -15.76 20.66 13.28
CA VAL A 158 -17.01 20.32 13.92
C VAL A 158 -16.86 20.52 15.41
N SER A 159 -17.72 21.36 15.99
CA SER A 159 -17.86 21.47 17.44
C SER A 159 -19.21 20.95 17.89
N ILE A 160 -19.22 20.07 18.88
CA ILE A 160 -20.43 19.40 19.38
C ILE A 160 -20.44 19.35 20.91
N PRO A 161 -21.62 19.20 21.53
CA PRO A 161 -21.73 18.81 22.93
C PRO A 161 -20.95 17.52 23.23
N ILE A 162 -20.33 17.45 24.42
CA ILE A 162 -19.59 16.25 24.87
C ILE A 162 -20.48 15.02 24.95
N ILE A 163 -21.77 15.19 25.25
CA ILE A 163 -22.73 14.08 25.29
C ILE A 163 -22.84 13.41 23.91
N SER A 164 -22.89 14.20 22.84
CA SER A 164 -22.97 13.71 21.45
C SER A 164 -21.69 12.98 21.03
N LYS A 165 -20.52 13.46 21.49
CA LYS A 165 -19.22 12.78 21.29
C LYS A 165 -19.25 11.35 21.86
N SER A 166 -19.73 11.17 23.09
CA SER A 166 -19.83 9.86 23.74
C SER A 166 -20.91 8.98 23.09
N ASN A 167 -21.91 9.61 22.51
CA ASN A 167 -23.07 9.01 21.87
C ASN A 167 -22.86 8.77 20.36
N GLY A 168 -21.64 8.56 19.89
CA GLY A 168 -21.41 8.17 18.49
C GLY A 168 -21.72 9.29 17.48
N ALA A 169 -21.18 10.48 17.71
CA ALA A 169 -21.19 11.53 16.70
C ALA A 169 -20.56 11.05 15.37
N MET A 170 -21.21 11.39 14.26
CA MET A 170 -20.83 10.99 12.93
C MET A 170 -21.04 12.12 11.93
N LEU A 171 -19.95 12.53 11.27
CA LEU A 171 -19.97 13.41 10.11
C LEU A 171 -19.86 12.54 8.86
N GLU A 172 -20.81 12.61 7.94
CA GLU A 172 -20.79 11.82 6.71
C GLU A 172 -21.06 12.69 5.48
N LYS A 173 -20.51 12.27 4.33
CA LYS A 173 -20.82 12.87 3.03
C LYS A 173 -22.24 12.47 2.62
N GLY A 174 -22.98 13.43 2.07
CA GLY A 174 -24.40 13.30 1.74
C GLY A 174 -25.28 13.94 2.82
N THR A 175 -26.58 14.08 2.52
CA THR A 175 -27.54 14.74 3.41
C THR A 175 -28.44 13.77 4.17
N ALA A 176 -28.43 12.49 3.80
CA ALA A 176 -29.17 11.43 4.47
C ALA A 176 -28.44 10.98 5.75
N ILE A 177 -29.21 10.65 6.78
CA ILE A 177 -28.68 9.97 7.96
C ILE A 177 -28.54 8.48 7.64
N THR A 178 -27.37 7.91 7.90
CA THR A 178 -27.17 6.46 7.83
C THR A 178 -26.87 5.86 9.20
N PRO A 179 -26.94 4.53 9.38
CA PRO A 179 -26.60 3.89 10.65
C PRO A 179 -25.19 4.25 11.11
N PHE A 180 -25.01 4.41 12.43
CA PHE A 180 -23.74 4.82 13.02
C PHE A 180 -22.60 3.86 12.64
N LEU A 181 -21.51 4.43 12.16
CA LEU A 181 -20.22 3.74 12.00
C LEU A 181 -19.15 4.51 12.76
N ASN A 182 -18.35 3.78 13.54
CA ASN A 182 -17.20 4.35 14.21
C ASN A 182 -16.15 4.79 13.17
N HIS A 183 -15.49 5.93 13.39
CA HIS A 183 -14.40 6.43 12.58
C HIS A 183 -13.33 5.37 12.25
N ALA A 184 -13.02 4.49 13.20
CA ALA A 184 -12.02 3.43 13.01
C ALA A 184 -12.53 2.20 12.22
N ASN A 185 -13.86 1.98 12.15
CA ASN A 185 -14.47 0.76 11.61
C ASN A 185 -15.02 0.94 10.19
N ASN A 186 -14.48 1.90 9.43
CA ASN A 186 -15.02 2.30 8.13
C ASN A 186 -14.66 1.36 6.98
N ILE A 187 -15.11 0.11 7.07
CA ILE A 187 -15.28 -0.73 5.90
C ILE A 187 -16.72 -0.50 5.41
N SER A 188 -16.88 0.48 4.51
CA SER A 188 -18.12 0.64 3.76
C SER A 188 -18.30 -0.58 2.86
N THR A 189 -19.23 -1.47 3.21
CA THR A 189 -19.56 -2.65 2.40
C THR A 189 -20.21 -2.29 1.06
N THR A 190 -20.60 -1.03 0.87
CA THR A 190 -21.24 -0.51 -0.35
C THR A 190 -20.24 0.00 -1.39
N ASP A 191 -19.06 0.46 -0.97
CA ASP A 191 -17.93 0.79 -1.87
C ASP A 191 -17.15 -0.46 -2.31
N TYR A 192 -17.54 -1.64 -1.80
CA TYR A 192 -16.90 -2.94 -2.03
C TYR A 192 -17.21 -3.53 -3.41
N ILE A 193 -18.26 -3.08 -4.10
CA ILE A 193 -18.78 -3.78 -5.29
C ILE A 193 -17.90 -3.61 -6.55
N PRO A 194 -17.25 -2.47 -6.85
CA PRO A 194 -16.34 -2.39 -8.00
C PRO A 194 -15.03 -3.14 -7.76
N ASN A 195 -14.47 -3.05 -6.56
CA ASN A 195 -13.14 -3.62 -6.27
C ASN A 195 -13.17 -5.14 -6.05
N TYR A 196 -14.24 -5.71 -5.50
CA TYR A 196 -14.29 -7.15 -5.29
C TYR A 196 -14.30 -7.94 -6.61
N ALA A 197 -14.99 -7.44 -7.64
CA ALA A 197 -14.94 -8.05 -8.98
C ALA A 197 -13.53 -7.96 -9.60
N LEU A 198 -12.85 -6.82 -9.46
CA LEU A 198 -11.49 -6.63 -9.94
C LEU A 198 -10.47 -7.50 -9.19
N ILE A 199 -10.60 -7.60 -7.87
CA ILE A 199 -9.76 -8.45 -7.01
C ILE A 199 -9.98 -9.94 -7.34
N ARG A 200 -11.23 -10.36 -7.54
CA ARG A 200 -11.52 -11.75 -7.94
C ARG A 200 -10.95 -12.05 -9.33
N ASN A 201 -11.05 -11.10 -10.26
CA ASN A 201 -10.47 -11.25 -11.60
C ASN A 201 -8.94 -11.33 -11.56
N SER A 202 -8.27 -10.52 -10.76
CA SER A 202 -6.81 -10.57 -10.61
C SER A 202 -6.34 -11.84 -9.90
N LEU A 203 -7.06 -12.33 -8.89
CA LEU A 203 -6.80 -13.63 -8.26
C LEU A 203 -6.96 -14.80 -9.24
N ASN A 204 -8.04 -14.79 -10.04
CA ASN A 204 -8.27 -15.81 -11.05
C ASN A 204 -7.18 -15.79 -12.14
N GLN A 205 -6.73 -14.60 -12.56
CA GLN A 205 -5.61 -14.45 -13.49
C GLN A 205 -4.31 -14.99 -12.88
N TYR A 206 -4.01 -14.67 -11.62
CA TYR A 206 -2.84 -15.18 -10.91
C TYR A 206 -2.84 -16.71 -10.83
N GLU A 207 -3.94 -17.33 -10.40
CA GLU A 207 -4.04 -18.79 -10.33
C GLU A 207 -3.90 -19.46 -11.71
N THR A 208 -4.40 -18.80 -12.76
CA THR A 208 -4.22 -19.27 -14.14
C THR A 208 -2.76 -19.20 -14.58
N LEU A 209 -2.09 -18.08 -14.31
CA LEU A 209 -0.67 -17.88 -14.63
C LEU A 209 0.24 -18.84 -13.85
N LYS A 210 -0.08 -19.09 -12.57
CA LYS A 210 0.63 -20.04 -11.73
C LYS A 210 0.55 -21.46 -12.30
N LYS A 211 -0.66 -21.92 -12.67
CA LYS A 211 -0.85 -23.24 -13.31
C LYS A 211 -0.12 -23.35 -14.65
N LEU A 212 -0.10 -22.28 -15.46
CA LEU A 212 0.64 -22.25 -16.73
C LEU A 212 2.15 -22.37 -16.50
N TYR A 213 2.67 -21.68 -15.49
CA TYR A 213 4.08 -21.77 -15.13
C TYR A 213 4.46 -23.18 -14.64
N GLU A 214 3.68 -23.75 -13.72
CA GLU A 214 3.88 -25.11 -13.22
C GLU A 214 3.85 -26.15 -14.36
N ASN A 215 2.90 -26.03 -15.29
CA ASN A 215 2.84 -26.91 -16.46
C ASN A 215 4.04 -26.75 -17.38
N LYS A 216 4.53 -25.52 -17.60
CA LYS A 216 5.71 -25.26 -18.42
C LYS A 216 6.96 -25.93 -17.83
N VAL A 217 7.16 -25.81 -16.52
CA VAL A 217 8.26 -26.47 -15.79
C VAL A 217 8.20 -27.99 -15.94
N ILE A 218 7.00 -28.59 -15.83
CA ILE A 218 6.82 -30.04 -16.00
C ILE A 218 7.15 -30.49 -17.43
N ILE A 219 6.77 -29.71 -18.44
CA ILE A 219 7.06 -30.03 -19.85
C ILE A 219 8.56 -29.97 -20.12
N GLU A 220 9.25 -28.93 -19.64
CA GLU A 220 10.71 -28.80 -19.77
C GLU A 220 11.44 -29.97 -19.10
N GLN A 221 11.02 -30.39 -17.91
CA GLN A 221 11.57 -31.57 -17.24
C GLN A 221 11.37 -32.86 -18.06
N LYS A 222 10.16 -33.09 -18.60
CA LYS A 222 9.88 -34.27 -19.44
C LYS A 222 10.71 -34.29 -20.71
N ASN A 223 10.89 -33.14 -21.36
CA ASN A 223 11.71 -33.02 -22.56
C ASN A 223 13.19 -33.31 -22.25
N ASN A 224 13.71 -32.81 -21.14
CA ASN A 224 15.08 -33.07 -20.71
C ASN A 224 15.31 -34.55 -20.40
N ILE A 225 14.34 -35.23 -19.78
CA ILE A 225 14.39 -36.68 -19.53
C ILE A 225 14.35 -37.46 -20.86
N ALA A 226 13.49 -37.06 -21.80
CA ALA A 226 13.41 -37.70 -23.11
C ALA A 226 14.72 -37.57 -23.91
N LEU A 227 15.33 -36.37 -23.90
CA LEU A 227 16.63 -36.09 -24.51
C LEU A 227 17.75 -36.92 -23.88
N ALA A 228 17.75 -37.06 -22.56
CA ALA A 228 18.73 -37.89 -21.84
C ALA A 228 18.61 -39.38 -22.24
N ASN A 229 17.38 -39.88 -22.39
CA ASN A 229 17.11 -41.27 -22.77
C ASN A 229 17.45 -41.59 -24.23
N THR A 230 17.31 -40.62 -25.14
CA THR A 230 17.74 -40.81 -26.53
C THR A 230 19.27 -40.86 -26.66
N ASN A 231 19.98 -40.06 -25.86
CA ASN A 231 21.44 -40.00 -25.89
C ASN A 231 22.08 -41.28 -25.32
N THR A 232 21.49 -41.89 -24.29
CA THR A 232 21.93 -43.19 -23.75
C THR A 232 21.71 -44.32 -24.76
N LEU A 233 20.56 -44.36 -25.44
CA LEU A 233 20.31 -45.35 -26.49
C LEU A 233 21.30 -45.22 -27.65
N THR A 234 21.61 -44.01 -28.14
CA THR A 234 22.61 -43.84 -29.20
C THR A 234 24.03 -44.23 -28.78
N SER A 235 24.39 -44.02 -27.52
CA SER A 235 25.66 -44.46 -26.91
C SER A 235 25.75 -45.99 -26.85
N ASP A 236 24.68 -46.66 -26.41
CA ASP A 236 24.65 -48.12 -26.26
C ASP A 236 24.63 -48.85 -27.61
N TYR A 237 24.02 -48.25 -28.64
CA TYR A 237 24.09 -48.75 -30.02
C TYR A 237 25.49 -48.56 -30.65
N ALA A 238 26.19 -47.46 -30.35
CA ALA A 238 27.56 -47.25 -30.82
C ALA A 238 28.56 -48.25 -30.19
N LEU A 239 28.41 -48.53 -28.89
CA LEU A 239 29.25 -49.51 -28.16
C LEU A 239 28.99 -50.97 -28.57
N ASN A 240 27.79 -51.30 -29.06
CA ASN A 240 27.47 -52.64 -29.55
C ASN A 240 27.97 -52.91 -30.98
N LEU A 241 28.17 -51.86 -31.79
CA LEU A 241 28.72 -51.99 -33.14
C LEU A 241 30.24 -52.19 -33.12
N ASP A 242 30.97 -51.55 -32.19
CA ASP A 242 32.42 -51.78 -32.01
C ASP A 242 32.76 -53.15 -31.42
N ASN A 243 31.84 -53.77 -30.67
CA ASN A 243 32.04 -55.11 -30.08
C ASN A 243 31.57 -56.27 -30.99
N ARG A 244 30.97 -55.97 -32.14
CA ARG A 244 30.67 -56.94 -33.20
C ARG A 244 31.71 -56.77 -34.29
N GLY A 245 32.90 -57.29 -34.03
CA GLY A 245 33.98 -57.37 -35.01
C GLY A 245 33.47 -57.88 -36.36
N ILE A 246 33.54 -56.99 -37.34
CA ILE A 246 33.80 -57.32 -38.74
C ILE A 246 35.28 -57.01 -38.96
#